data_AF-A0A3B8SKZ8-F1
#
_entry.id   AF-A0A3B8SKZ8-F1
#
_cell.length_a   1.000
_cell.length_b   1.000
_cell.length_c   1.000
_cell.angle_alpha   90.00
_cell.angle_beta   90.00
_cell.angle_gamma   90.00
#
_symmetry.space_group_name_H-M   'P 1'
#
loop_
_entity.id
_entity.type
_entity.pdbx_description
1 polymer ?
#
loop_
_entity_poly.entity_id
_entity_poly.type
_entity_poly.pdbx_seq_one_letter_code
_entity_poly.pdbx_strand_id
1 'polypeptide(L)'
;MSQRAFKTKEEFINKIKEYTQICKTKQELPNVAGFCVYCDINRDTFYAQEEYYSDTFKKANDILEDATINSKDINDTFKIFYMKNKFGYKDKQDIDANVTKDIKVALIDD
;
A
#
# COMPACT_ATOMS: atom_id res chain seq x y z
N MET A 1 23.29 -6.27 4.85
CA MET A 1 23.54 -5.03 4.10
C MET A 1 22.40 -4.86 3.11
N SER A 2 21.84 -3.65 2.98
CA SER A 2 20.83 -3.29 1.98
C SER A 2 21.37 -3.60 0.58
N GLN A 3 20.60 -4.33 -0.24
CA GLN A 3 21.00 -4.72 -1.59
C GLN A 3 20.30 -3.85 -2.62
N ARG A 4 21.08 -3.20 -3.49
CA ARG A 4 20.56 -2.47 -4.65
C ARG A 4 20.36 -3.41 -5.83
N ALA A 5 19.12 -3.54 -6.31
CA ALA A 5 18.80 -4.37 -7.49
C ALA A 5 18.89 -3.59 -8.81
N PHE A 6 18.52 -2.29 -8.79
CA PHE A 6 18.42 -1.49 -10.01
C PHE A 6 19.57 -0.47 -10.09
N LYS A 7 20.13 -0.29 -11.30
CA LYS A 7 21.23 0.65 -11.53
C LYS A 7 20.74 2.08 -11.58
N THR A 8 19.51 2.33 -12.03
CA THR A 8 18.94 3.68 -12.07
C THR A 8 17.50 3.71 -11.58
N LYS A 9 17.05 4.92 -11.22
CA LYS A 9 15.64 5.15 -10.88
C LYS A 9 14.71 4.88 -12.07
N GLU A 10 15.16 5.16 -13.29
CA GLU A 10 14.44 4.90 -14.52
C GLU A 10 14.28 3.40 -14.76
N GLU A 11 15.33 2.61 -14.52
CA GLU A 11 15.28 1.15 -14.62
C GLU A 11 14.24 0.56 -13.66
N PHE A 12 14.29 0.99 -12.39
CA PHE A 12 13.36 0.52 -11.37
C PHE A 12 11.90 0.81 -11.75
N ILE A 13 11.57 2.05 -12.11
CA ILE A 13 10.19 2.42 -12.43
C ILE A 13 9.70 1.79 -13.74
N ASN A 14 10.59 1.63 -14.73
CA ASN A 14 10.24 0.98 -15.98
C ASN A 14 9.92 -0.49 -15.76
N LYS A 15 10.66 -1.19 -14.89
CA LYS A 15 10.37 -2.57 -14.52
C LYS A 15 9.03 -2.71 -13.81
N ILE A 16 8.68 -1.77 -12.91
CA ILE A 16 7.36 -1.74 -12.27
C ILE A 16 6.24 -1.60 -13.31
N LYS A 17 6.38 -0.66 -14.24
CA LYS A 17 5.39 -0.43 -15.32
C LYS A 17 5.27 -1.62 -16.26
N GLU A 18 6.39 -2.24 -16.62
CA GLU A 18 6.41 -3.45 -17.47
C GLU A 18 5.66 -4.58 -16.77
N TYR A 19 5.96 -4.83 -15.49
CA TYR A 19 5.29 -5.83 -14.68
C TYR A 19 3.78 -5.57 -14.54
N THR A 20 3.36 -4.34 -14.22
CA THR A 20 1.92 -4.04 -14.08
C THR A 20 1.18 -4.18 -15.40
N GLN A 21 1.82 -3.85 -16.52
CA GLN A 21 1.23 -4.07 -17.85
C GLN A 21 1.10 -5.56 -18.18
N ILE A 22 2.06 -6.40 -17.80
CA ILE A 22 1.96 -7.86 -17.94
C ILE A 22 0.78 -8.38 -17.12
N CYS A 23 0.66 -7.98 -15.86
CA CYS A 23 -0.46 -8.37 -15.00
C CYS A 23 -1.80 -7.95 -15.60
N LYS A 24 -1.90 -6.73 -16.13
CA LYS A 24 -3.11 -6.24 -16.81
C LYS A 24 -3.50 -7.11 -18.00
N THR A 25 -2.54 -7.52 -18.84
CA THR A 25 -2.81 -8.41 -19.98
C THR A 25 -3.25 -9.81 -19.53
N LYS A 26 -2.72 -10.28 -18.40
CA LYS A 26 -3.05 -11.59 -17.81
C LYS A 26 -4.28 -11.57 -16.88
N GLN A 27 -4.90 -10.41 -16.67
CA GLN A 27 -5.97 -10.21 -15.68
C GLN A 27 -5.54 -10.61 -14.24
N GLU A 28 -4.27 -10.39 -13.92
CA GLU A 28 -3.70 -10.62 -12.59
C GLU A 28 -3.61 -9.31 -11.80
N LEU A 29 -3.68 -9.41 -10.47
CA LEU A 29 -3.40 -8.27 -9.59
C LEU A 29 -1.89 -8.08 -9.44
N PRO A 30 -1.30 -6.95 -9.88
CA PRO A 30 0.10 -6.68 -9.59
C PRO A 30 0.32 -6.48 -8.10
N ASN A 31 1.35 -7.12 -7.56
CA ASN A 31 1.71 -7.04 -6.16
C ASN A 31 3.22 -7.18 -5.97
N VAL A 32 3.74 -6.80 -4.79
CA VAL A 32 5.19 -6.80 -4.52
C VAL A 32 5.80 -8.20 -4.69
N ALA A 33 5.08 -9.26 -4.31
CA ALA A 33 5.60 -10.62 -4.43
C ALA A 33 5.77 -11.03 -5.89
N GLY A 34 4.77 -10.76 -6.73
CA GLY A 34 4.85 -11.02 -8.16
C GLY A 34 5.90 -10.16 -8.85
N PHE A 35 6.07 -8.90 -8.43
CA PHE A 35 7.16 -8.04 -8.94
C PHE A 35 8.55 -8.62 -8.60
N CYS A 36 8.72 -9.12 -7.38
CA CYS A 36 9.96 -9.77 -6.95
C CYS A 36 10.27 -11.02 -7.80
N VAL A 37 9.27 -11.88 -8.04
CA VAL A 37 9.41 -13.05 -8.93
C VAL A 37 9.78 -12.61 -10.35
N TYR A 38 9.12 -11.57 -10.87
CA TYR A 38 9.37 -11.06 -12.22
C TYR A 38 10.79 -10.50 -12.39
N CYS A 39 11.34 -9.86 -11.36
CA CYS A 39 12.69 -9.28 -11.39
C CYS A 39 13.79 -10.23 -10.87
N ASP A 40 13.45 -11.46 -10.46
CA ASP A 40 14.37 -12.39 -9.79
C ASP A 40 15.07 -11.79 -8.57
N ILE A 41 14.29 -11.11 -7.72
CA ILE A 41 14.73 -10.53 -6.44
C ILE A 41 13.85 -11.02 -5.29
N ASN A 42 14.27 -10.77 -4.06
CA ASN A 42 13.45 -10.99 -2.87
C ASN A 42 12.82 -9.67 -2.37
N ARG A 43 11.91 -9.78 -1.39
CA ARG A 43 11.21 -8.61 -0.83
C ARG A 43 12.13 -7.65 -0.09
N ASP A 44 13.14 -8.17 0.61
CA ASP A 44 14.11 -7.33 1.33
C ASP A 44 14.86 -6.43 0.36
N THR A 45 15.27 -6.97 -0.79
CA THR A 45 15.87 -6.23 -1.89
C THR A 45 14.90 -5.21 -2.49
N PHE A 46 13.61 -5.53 -2.64
CA PHE A 46 12.62 -4.54 -3.09
C PHE A 46 12.50 -3.37 -2.12
N TYR A 47 12.35 -3.62 -0.82
CA TYR A 47 12.20 -2.58 0.20
C TYR A 47 13.49 -1.76 0.39
N ALA A 48 14.66 -2.38 0.24
CA ALA A 48 15.94 -1.68 0.21
C ALA A 48 16.03 -0.60 -0.88
N GLN A 49 15.23 -0.66 -1.96
CA GLN A 49 15.24 0.36 -3.01
C GLN A 49 14.76 1.74 -2.51
N GLU A 50 14.03 1.82 -1.40
CA GLU A 50 13.63 3.09 -0.80
C GLU A 50 14.82 3.94 -0.38
N GLU A 51 15.88 3.30 0.15
CA GLU A 51 17.11 4.00 0.58
C GLU A 51 17.86 4.63 -0.60
N TYR A 52 17.79 4.02 -1.78
CA TYR A 52 18.47 4.49 -2.98
C TYR A 52 17.61 5.42 -3.84
N TYR A 53 16.29 5.20 -3.84
CA TYR A 53 15.35 5.82 -4.77
C TYR A 53 14.01 6.16 -4.10
N SER A 54 14.01 6.78 -2.92
CA SER A 54 12.81 7.12 -2.12
C SER A 54 11.60 7.59 -2.95
N ASP A 55 11.76 8.63 -3.77
CA ASP A 55 10.64 9.18 -4.55
C ASP A 55 10.11 8.19 -5.60
N THR A 56 11.01 7.41 -6.19
CA THR A 56 10.65 6.38 -7.17
C THR A 56 9.99 5.18 -6.49
N PHE A 57 10.45 4.82 -5.30
CA PHE A 57 9.86 3.76 -4.49
C PHE A 57 8.42 4.13 -4.08
N LYS A 58 8.19 5.39 -3.68
CA LYS A 58 6.84 5.90 -3.41
C LYS A 58 5.96 5.84 -4.66
N LYS A 59 6.45 6.34 -5.81
CA LYS A 59 5.76 6.22 -7.11
C LYS A 59 5.48 4.77 -7.51
N ALA A 60 6.37 3.83 -7.19
CA ALA A 60 6.16 2.41 -7.46
C ALA A 60 4.98 1.86 -6.62
N ASN A 61 4.87 2.28 -5.35
CA ASN A 61 3.70 1.93 -4.53
C ASN A 61 2.42 2.61 -5.05
N ASP A 62 2.48 3.88 -5.48
CA ASP A 62 1.33 4.57 -6.08
C ASP A 62 0.82 3.83 -7.34
N ILE A 63 1.72 3.30 -8.18
CA ILE A 63 1.35 2.50 -9.36
C ILE A 63 0.66 1.19 -8.95
N LEU A 64 1.17 0.51 -7.92
CA LEU A 64 0.55 -0.73 -7.42
C LEU A 64 -0.83 -0.45 -6.78
N GLU A 65 -0.96 0.68 -6.10
CA GLU A 65 -2.20 1.14 -5.49
C GLU A 65 -3.26 1.47 -6.55
N ASP A 66 -2.91 2.30 -7.53
CA ASP A 66 -3.80 2.66 -8.64
C ASP A 66 -4.25 1.41 -9.43
N ALA A 67 -3.34 0.48 -9.71
CA ALA A 67 -3.67 -0.76 -10.37
C ALA A 67 -4.65 -1.62 -9.54
N THR A 68 -4.53 -1.59 -8.21
CA THR A 68 -5.45 -2.30 -7.32
C THR A 68 -6.83 -1.66 -7.31
N ILE A 69 -6.91 -0.33 -7.17
CA ILE A 69 -8.16 0.43 -7.15
C ILE A 69 -8.95 0.18 -8.44
N ASN A 70 -8.28 0.30 -9.58
CA ASN A 70 -8.89 0.20 -10.90
C ASN A 70 -9.10 -1.24 -11.41
N SER A 71 -8.65 -2.25 -10.66
CA SER A 71 -8.86 -3.65 -11.06
C SER A 71 -10.35 -4.00 -11.03
N LYS A 72 -10.88 -4.52 -12.15
CA LYS A 72 -12.28 -4.90 -12.29
C LYS A 72 -12.53 -6.39 -12.04
N ASP A 73 -11.48 -7.19 -12.14
CA ASP A 73 -11.55 -8.65 -12.11
C ASP A 73 -11.41 -9.23 -10.69
N ILE A 74 -11.31 -8.34 -9.68
CA ILE A 74 -11.10 -8.70 -8.28
C ILE A 74 -12.34 -8.31 -7.48
N ASN A 75 -12.79 -9.25 -6.66
CA ASN A 75 -13.87 -9.02 -5.70
C ASN A 75 -13.56 -7.85 -4.75
N ASP A 76 -14.58 -7.02 -4.49
CA ASP A 76 -14.46 -5.81 -3.68
C ASP A 76 -14.02 -6.07 -2.24
N THR A 77 -14.48 -7.16 -1.62
CA THR A 77 -14.06 -7.55 -0.26
C THR A 77 -12.55 -7.83 -0.21
N PHE A 78 -12.01 -8.60 -1.16
CA PHE A 78 -10.57 -8.84 -1.24
C PHE A 78 -9.81 -7.52 -1.45
N LYS A 79 -10.30 -6.66 -2.35
CA LYS A 79 -9.72 -5.35 -2.61
C LYS A 79 -9.66 -4.51 -1.33
N ILE A 80 -10.76 -4.40 -0.59
CA ILE A 80 -10.82 -3.67 0.69
C ILE A 80 -9.79 -4.22 1.68
N PHE A 81 -9.72 -5.53 1.88
CA PHE A 81 -8.74 -6.13 2.79
C PHE A 81 -7.31 -5.86 2.36
N TYR A 82 -7.01 -5.99 1.07
CA TYR A 82 -5.69 -5.72 0.55
C TYR A 82 -5.31 -4.24 0.70
N MET A 83 -6.22 -3.31 0.39
CA MET A 83 -5.99 -1.87 0.54
C MET A 83 -5.72 -1.46 1.99
N LYS A 84 -6.45 -2.03 2.96
CA LYS A 84 -6.22 -1.80 4.39
C LYS A 84 -4.86 -2.30 4.84
N ASN A 85 -4.50 -3.53 4.48
CA ASN A 85 -3.27 -4.16 4.94
C ASN A 85 -2.01 -3.63 4.25
N LYS A 86 -2.08 -3.32 2.95
CA LYS A 86 -0.91 -2.93 2.15
C LYS A 86 -0.71 -1.41 2.06
N PHE A 87 -1.79 -0.65 1.89
CA PHE A 87 -1.74 0.80 1.67
C PHE A 87 -2.24 1.61 2.87
N GLY A 88 -2.63 0.94 3.97
CA GLY A 88 -2.95 1.59 5.23
C GLY A 88 -4.31 2.29 5.26
N TYR A 89 -5.22 1.94 4.34
CA TYR A 89 -6.59 2.43 4.35
C TYR A 89 -7.28 2.03 5.66
N LYS A 90 -8.19 2.88 6.16
CA LYS A 90 -8.91 2.66 7.41
C LYS A 90 -10.38 2.96 7.22
N ASP A 91 -11.22 2.20 7.90
CA ASP A 91 -12.64 2.53 8.01
C ASP A 91 -12.77 3.80 8.84
N LYS A 92 -13.55 4.76 8.33
CA LYS A 92 -13.99 5.91 9.12
C LYS A 92 -15.20 5.48 9.95
N GLN A 93 -15.17 5.76 11.24
CA GLN A 93 -16.32 5.62 12.12
C GLN A 93 -16.82 7.02 12.48
N ASP A 94 -18.09 7.29 12.20
CA ASP A 94 -18.79 8.46 12.71
C ASP A 94 -19.55 8.04 13.97
N ILE A 95 -19.16 8.58 15.13
CA ILE A 95 -19.74 8.25 16.43
C ILE A 95 -20.54 9.46 16.91
N ASP A 96 -21.87 9.35 16.85
CA ASP A 96 -22.77 10.30 17.51
C ASP A 96 -22.87 9.96 19.00
N ALA A 97 -21.99 10.57 19.79
CA ALA A 97 -22.04 10.43 21.24
C ALA A 97 -23.13 11.33 21.83
N ASN A 98 -24.35 10.82 21.99
CA ASN A 98 -25.36 11.42 22.84
C ASN A 98 -24.98 11.20 24.31
N VAL A 99 -24.05 12.01 24.82
CA VAL A 99 -23.59 11.94 26.22
C VAL A 99 -24.61 12.63 27.12
N THR A 100 -25.56 11.87 27.66
CA THR A 100 -26.33 12.28 28.85
C THR A 100 -25.51 11.91 30.08
N LYS A 101 -24.48 12.70 30.40
CA LYS A 101 -23.72 12.52 31.66
C LYS A 101 -24.44 13.30 32.76
N ASP A 102 -24.99 12.59 33.73
CA ASP A 102 -25.26 13.16 35.04
C ASP A 102 -23.92 13.56 35.67
N ILE A 103 -23.60 14.85 35.58
CA ILE A 103 -22.42 15.42 36.22
C ILE A 103 -22.71 15.48 37.73
N LYS A 104 -22.18 14.54 38.49
CA LYS A 104 -22.16 14.62 39.96
C LYS A 104 -21.06 15.60 40.38
N VAL A 105 -21.46 16.83 40.68
CA VAL A 105 -20.58 17.82 41.32
C VAL A 105 -20.59 17.54 42.82
N ALA A 106 -19.42 17.23 43.39
CA ALA A 106 -19.22 17.24 44.84
C ALA A 106 -18.66 18.62 45.21
N LEU A 107 -19.42 19.38 45.99
CA LEU A 107 -18.91 20.58 46.64
C LEU A 107 -18.03 20.13 47.82
N ILE A 108 -16.77 20.57 47.81
CA ILE A 108 -15.87 20.44 48.95
C ILE A 108 -15.92 21.81 49.62
N ASP A 109 -16.52 21.88 50.81
CA ASP A 109 -16.50 23.08 51.63
C ASP A 109 -15.13 23.18 52.34
N ASP A 110 -14.54 24.38 52.35
CA ASP A 110 -13.23 24.73 52.91
C ASP A 110 -13.11 24.53 54.44
#